data_AF-A0A1Q7M2S5-F1
#
_entry.id   AF-A0A1Q7M2S5-F1
#
_cell.length_a   1.000
_cell.length_b   1.000
_cell.length_c   1.000
_cell.angle_alpha   90.00
_cell.angle_beta   90.00
_cell.angle_gamma   90.00
#
_symmetry.space_group_name_H-M   'P 1'
#
loop_
_entity.id
_entity.type
_entity.pdbx_description
1 polymer ?
#
loop_
_entity_poly.entity_id
_entity_poly.type
_entity_poly.pdbx_seq_one_letter_code
_entity_poly.pdbx_strand_id
1 'polypeptide(L)'
;MTLIDLYRIAAEARGLAAHELPLAERAALRDRALPVMWPGYQVPAGTERAEDPVEIVAYDPAWPARFQSWRGRLAGALGEAAMRIQHVGSTAVPDLPAKPVIDVLVSVLDLDLEGSYVPAIESLGIQFRSRDDLHRYFRPFSGLPRDVQVHVCVAGTNWERRHLLFRDYLRTDESARD
;
A
#
# COMPACT_ATOMS: atom_id res chain seq x y z
N MET A 1 -14.11 5.42 -9.66
CA MET A 1 -13.38 6.69 -9.79
C MET A 1 -12.22 6.66 -8.82
N THR A 2 -10.99 6.92 -9.28
CA THR A 2 -9.79 6.99 -8.43
C THR A 2 -9.48 8.44 -8.02
N LEU A 3 -8.53 8.66 -7.10
CA LEU A 3 -8.00 10.00 -6.83
C LEU A 3 -7.34 10.62 -8.07
N ILE A 4 -6.71 9.81 -8.92
CA ILE A 4 -6.11 10.27 -10.17
C ILE A 4 -7.20 10.79 -11.11
N ASP A 5 -8.33 10.07 -11.24
CA ASP A 5 -9.48 10.53 -12.02
C ASP A 5 -10.07 11.82 -11.46
N LEU A 6 -10.19 11.93 -10.13
CA LEU A 6 -10.70 13.13 -9.48
C LEU A 6 -9.81 14.34 -9.75
N TYR A 7 -8.48 14.18 -9.63
CA TYR A 7 -7.54 15.27 -9.93
C TYR A 7 -7.58 15.66 -11.40
N ARG A 8 -7.73 14.69 -12.30
CA ARG A 8 -7.89 14.93 -13.74
C ARG A 8 -9.15 15.75 -14.02
N ILE A 9 -10.30 15.35 -13.49
CA ILE A 9 -11.56 16.09 -13.65
C ILE A 9 -11.44 17.53 -13.10
N ALA A 10 -10.86 17.69 -11.92
CA ALA A 10 -10.67 19.01 -11.31
C ALA A 10 -9.69 19.91 -12.09
N ALA A 11 -8.64 19.33 -12.67
CA ALA A 11 -7.67 20.04 -13.49
C ALA A 11 -8.27 20.43 -14.86
N GLU A 12 -9.01 19.52 -15.50
CA GLU A 12 -9.70 19.77 -16.78
C GLU A 12 -10.67 20.94 -16.67
N ALA A 13 -11.43 21.05 -15.56
CA ALA A 13 -12.31 22.18 -15.30
C ALA A 13 -11.59 23.56 -15.21
N ARG A 14 -10.26 23.55 -15.11
CA ARG A 14 -9.40 24.75 -15.10
C ARG A 14 -8.47 24.87 -16.30
N GLY A 15 -8.58 23.98 -17.28
CA GLY A 15 -7.66 23.94 -18.42
C GLY A 15 -6.22 23.58 -18.02
N LEU A 16 -6.04 22.82 -16.94
CA LEU A 16 -4.74 22.34 -16.46
C LEU A 16 -4.59 20.83 -16.73
N ALA A 17 -3.35 20.35 -16.86
CA ALA A 17 -3.05 18.94 -16.71
C ALA A 17 -3.15 18.53 -15.22
N ALA A 18 -3.48 17.25 -14.97
CA ALA A 18 -3.65 16.75 -13.60
C ALA A 18 -2.43 17.00 -12.69
N HIS A 19 -1.22 16.92 -13.27
CA HIS A 19 0.04 17.12 -12.56
C HIS A 19 0.37 18.61 -12.27
N GLU A 20 -0.37 19.55 -12.85
CA GLU A 20 -0.24 21.00 -12.60
C GLU A 20 -1.18 21.50 -11.51
N LEU A 21 -2.19 20.71 -11.14
CA LEU A 21 -3.13 21.07 -10.07
C LEU A 21 -2.39 21.32 -8.73
N PRO A 22 -2.59 22.48 -8.05
CA PRO A 22 -1.84 22.82 -6.85
C PRO A 22 -1.93 21.77 -5.73
N LEU A 23 -0.83 21.56 -5.00
CA LEU A 23 -0.77 20.55 -3.94
C LEU A 23 -1.81 20.76 -2.83
N ALA A 24 -2.00 22.00 -2.39
CA ALA A 24 -3.01 22.35 -1.38
C ALA A 24 -4.43 21.98 -1.84
N GLU A 25 -4.69 22.11 -3.13
CA GLU A 25 -5.98 21.76 -3.69
C GLU A 25 -6.15 20.24 -3.84
N ARG A 26 -5.11 19.54 -4.31
CA ARG A 26 -5.11 18.07 -4.29
C ARG A 26 -5.38 17.54 -2.89
N ALA A 27 -4.77 18.15 -1.87
CA ALA A 27 -5.03 17.81 -0.48
C ALA A 27 -6.50 18.01 -0.12
N ALA A 28 -7.09 19.18 -0.42
CA ALA A 28 -8.50 19.45 -0.14
C ALA A 28 -9.47 18.49 -0.87
N LEU A 29 -9.20 18.19 -2.15
CA LEU A 29 -10.00 17.23 -2.93
C LEU A 29 -9.89 15.82 -2.35
N ARG A 30 -8.68 15.39 -2.02
CA ARG A 30 -8.40 14.11 -1.37
C ARG A 30 -9.17 14.01 -0.06
N ASP A 31 -9.06 15.01 0.81
CA ASP A 31 -9.66 14.96 2.16
C ASP A 31 -11.18 14.85 2.10
N ARG A 32 -11.82 15.45 1.08
CA ARG A 32 -13.25 15.28 0.81
C ARG A 32 -13.62 13.93 0.20
N ALA A 33 -12.76 13.37 -0.64
CA ALA A 33 -13.07 12.18 -1.41
C ALA A 33 -12.73 10.87 -0.67
N LEU A 34 -11.69 10.87 0.17
CA LEU A 34 -11.23 9.67 0.89
C LEU A 34 -12.35 9.00 1.71
N PRO A 35 -13.15 9.71 2.53
CA PRO A 35 -14.22 9.08 3.30
C PRO A 35 -15.33 8.47 2.44
N VAL A 36 -15.50 8.96 1.21
CA VAL A 36 -16.50 8.45 0.26
C VAL A 36 -15.96 7.23 -0.49
N MET A 37 -14.69 7.27 -0.91
CA MET A 37 -14.05 6.14 -1.60
C MET A 37 -13.72 4.97 -0.67
N TRP A 38 -13.40 5.29 0.58
CA TRP A 38 -13.02 4.35 1.63
C TRP A 38 -13.80 4.69 2.90
N PRO A 39 -14.99 4.09 3.09
CA PRO A 39 -15.73 4.20 4.34
C PRO A 39 -14.86 3.81 5.54
N GLY A 40 -15.00 4.56 6.64
CA GLY A 40 -14.17 4.37 7.83
C GLY A 40 -12.73 4.88 7.71
N TYR A 41 -12.36 5.57 6.62
CA TYR A 41 -11.00 6.04 6.43
C TYR A 41 -10.54 6.99 7.54
N GLN A 42 -9.45 6.64 8.21
CA GLN A 42 -8.84 7.41 9.30
C GLN A 42 -7.32 7.34 9.22
N VAL A 43 -6.66 8.44 9.60
CA VAL A 43 -5.21 8.54 9.75
C VAL A 43 -4.92 8.85 11.23
N PRO A 44 -4.15 8.01 11.93
CA PRO A 44 -3.73 8.33 13.30
C PRO A 44 -2.93 9.64 13.35
N ALA A 45 -3.17 10.47 14.36
CA ALA A 45 -2.45 11.74 14.54
C ALA A 45 -0.93 11.51 14.68
N GLY A 46 -0.09 12.40 14.13
CA GLY A 46 1.36 12.24 14.16
C GLY A 46 1.90 11.23 13.14
N THR A 47 1.03 10.73 12.27
CA THR A 47 1.39 9.83 11.16
C THR A 47 1.14 10.52 9.82
N GLU A 48 1.41 11.82 9.74
CA GLU A 48 1.28 12.60 8.52
C GLU A 48 2.35 12.17 7.50
N ARG A 49 1.98 12.24 6.22
CA ARG A 49 2.84 11.82 5.12
C ARG A 49 3.85 12.92 4.82
N ALA A 50 5.14 12.63 5.01
CA ALA A 50 6.20 13.42 4.40
C ALA A 50 6.23 13.19 2.88
N GLU A 51 6.69 14.18 2.12
CA GLU A 51 6.92 14.01 0.68
C GLU A 51 8.02 12.95 0.47
N ASP A 52 7.68 11.90 -0.27
CA ASP A 52 8.63 10.88 -0.71
C ASP A 52 8.85 11.08 -2.21
N PRO A 53 10.10 11.21 -2.70
CA PRO A 53 10.37 11.27 -4.12
C PRO A 53 9.81 10.01 -4.82
N VAL A 54 9.15 10.22 -5.95
CA VAL A 54 8.62 9.14 -6.78
C VAL A 54 9.67 8.78 -7.82
N GLU A 55 10.49 7.78 -7.50
CA GLU A 55 11.44 7.18 -8.43
C GLU A 55 10.93 5.80 -8.88
N ILE A 56 10.95 5.56 -10.19
CA ILE A 56 10.67 4.27 -10.80
C ILE A 56 11.98 3.72 -11.34
N VAL A 57 12.32 2.50 -10.94
CA VAL A 57 13.53 1.79 -11.38
C VAL A 57 13.15 0.55 -12.17
N ALA A 58 14.08 0.06 -12.99
CA ALA A 58 13.94 -1.25 -13.62
C ALA A 58 13.80 -2.36 -12.57
N TYR A 59 13.23 -3.50 -12.98
CA TYR A 59 13.07 -4.64 -12.09
C TYR A 59 14.39 -5.07 -11.45
N ASP A 60 14.41 -5.20 -10.12
CA ASP A 60 15.56 -5.65 -9.35
C ASP A 60 15.34 -7.12 -8.94
N PRO A 61 16.18 -8.07 -9.42
CA PRO A 61 16.05 -9.48 -9.08
C PRO A 61 16.29 -9.78 -7.59
N ALA A 62 16.76 -8.81 -6.79
CA ALA A 62 16.84 -8.93 -5.34
C ALA A 62 15.50 -8.69 -4.62
N TRP A 63 14.46 -8.16 -5.28
CA TRP A 63 13.16 -7.89 -4.63
C TRP A 63 12.50 -9.13 -4.02
N PRO A 64 12.48 -10.32 -4.67
CA PRO A 64 11.98 -11.53 -4.03
C PRO A 64 12.72 -11.87 -2.72
N ALA A 65 14.04 -11.69 -2.67
CA ALA A 65 14.83 -11.94 -1.46
C ALA A 65 14.54 -10.91 -0.35
N ARG A 66 14.39 -9.63 -0.71
CA ARG A 66 13.97 -8.58 0.24
C ARG A 66 12.58 -8.87 0.80
N PHE A 67 11.66 -9.35 -0.04
CA PHE A 67 10.35 -9.83 0.42
C PHE A 67 10.48 -11.00 1.40
N GLN A 68 11.30 -12.02 1.10
CA GLN A 68 11.46 -13.16 2.02
C GLN A 68 12.00 -12.73 3.39
N SER A 69 12.92 -11.76 3.42
CA SER A 69 13.41 -11.16 4.68
C SER A 69 12.28 -10.51 5.48
N TRP A 70 11.46 -9.65 4.83
CA TRP A 70 10.30 -9.03 5.48
C TRP A 70 9.25 -10.04 5.91
N ARG A 71 8.97 -11.05 5.08
CA ARG A 71 8.05 -12.14 5.41
C ARG A 71 8.50 -12.89 6.66
N GLY A 72 9.79 -13.18 6.81
CA GLY A 72 10.34 -13.84 8.00
C GLY A 72 10.17 -12.99 9.26
N ARG A 73 10.50 -11.70 9.19
CA ARG A 73 10.32 -10.75 10.30
C ARG A 73 8.86 -10.62 10.72
N LEU A 74 7.96 -10.46 9.76
CA LEU A 74 6.51 -10.36 9.99
C LEU A 74 5.94 -11.66 10.56
N ALA A 75 6.32 -12.82 10.01
CA ALA A 75 5.88 -14.11 10.53
C ALA A 75 6.33 -14.31 11.99
N GLY A 76 7.58 -13.96 12.31
CA GLY A 76 8.11 -14.05 13.66
C GLY A 76 7.41 -13.12 14.66
N ALA A 77 7.07 -11.89 14.24
CA ALA A 77 6.39 -10.93 15.11
C ALA A 77 4.89 -11.22 15.28
N LEU A 78 4.23 -11.68 14.23
CA LEU A 78 2.77 -11.89 14.21
C LEU A 78 2.34 -13.26 14.71
N GLY A 79 3.19 -14.28 14.58
CA GLY A 79 2.83 -15.65 14.94
C GLY A 79 1.51 -16.09 14.28
N GLU A 80 0.58 -16.61 15.09
CA GLU A 80 -0.72 -17.10 14.63
C GLU A 80 -1.68 -16.00 14.17
N ALA A 81 -1.41 -14.71 14.49
CA ALA A 81 -2.26 -13.62 14.01
C ALA A 81 -2.21 -13.49 12.47
N ALA A 82 -1.08 -13.85 11.85
CA ALA A 82 -0.93 -13.85 10.40
C ALA A 82 -1.35 -15.20 9.80
N MET A 83 -2.51 -15.24 9.14
CA MET A 83 -2.95 -16.43 8.40
C MET A 83 -2.14 -16.63 7.12
N ARG A 84 -1.81 -15.53 6.42
CA ARG A 84 -1.02 -15.53 5.18
C ARG A 84 -0.17 -14.28 5.09
N ILE A 85 1.01 -14.41 4.47
CA ILE A 85 1.90 -13.29 4.15
C ILE A 85 2.36 -13.43 2.70
N GLN A 86 1.99 -12.49 1.84
CA GLN A 86 2.16 -12.58 0.38
C GLN A 86 2.91 -11.37 -0.16
N HIS A 87 3.78 -11.59 -1.16
CA HIS A 87 4.37 -10.50 -1.94
C HIS A 87 3.34 -10.06 -2.97
N VAL A 88 2.99 -8.78 -2.96
CA VAL A 88 2.05 -8.18 -3.91
C VAL A 88 2.67 -6.92 -4.54
N GLY A 89 1.89 -6.15 -5.29
CA GLY A 89 2.37 -4.94 -5.96
C GLY A 89 3.34 -5.23 -7.11
N SER A 90 3.85 -4.16 -7.72
CA SER A 90 4.68 -4.26 -8.92
C SER A 90 6.02 -4.97 -8.66
N THR A 91 6.60 -4.82 -7.47
CA THR A 91 7.87 -5.49 -7.12
C THR A 91 7.75 -7.02 -7.02
N ALA A 92 6.53 -7.56 -6.98
CA ALA A 92 6.27 -8.98 -7.04
C ALA A 92 6.21 -9.52 -8.48
N VAL A 93 6.24 -8.67 -9.50
CA VAL A 93 6.13 -9.06 -10.92
C VAL A 93 7.50 -8.95 -11.57
N PRO A 94 8.11 -10.07 -12.02
CA PRO A 94 9.36 -10.03 -12.78
C PRO A 94 9.29 -9.10 -13.98
N ASP A 95 10.40 -8.40 -14.22
CA ASP A 95 10.62 -7.49 -15.34
C ASP A 95 9.75 -6.21 -15.37
N LEU A 96 8.89 -6.01 -14.37
CA LEU A 96 8.05 -4.81 -14.26
C LEU A 96 8.80 -3.67 -13.54
N PRO A 97 8.98 -2.50 -14.17
CA PRO A 97 9.52 -1.32 -13.50
C PRO A 97 8.62 -0.88 -12.35
N ALA A 98 9.22 -0.51 -11.21
CA ALA A 98 8.47 -0.18 -10.01
C ALA A 98 9.20 0.82 -9.12
N LYS A 99 8.47 1.35 -8.14
CA LYS A 99 9.12 1.97 -6.98
C LYS A 99 9.87 0.87 -6.22
N PRO A 100 11.09 1.12 -5.71
CA PRO A 100 11.87 0.11 -4.99
C PRO A 100 11.34 -0.12 -3.55
N VAL A 101 10.05 -0.41 -3.43
CA VAL A 101 9.32 -0.62 -2.17
C VAL A 101 8.62 -1.97 -2.23
N ILE A 102 8.87 -2.83 -1.25
CA ILE A 102 8.24 -4.15 -1.18
C ILE A 102 6.82 -3.99 -0.63
N ASP A 103 5.80 -4.34 -1.42
CA ASP A 103 4.44 -4.46 -0.93
C ASP A 103 4.19 -5.85 -0.32
N VAL A 104 3.87 -5.87 0.97
CA VAL A 104 3.52 -7.10 1.70
C VAL A 104 2.04 -7.08 2.05
N LEU A 105 1.35 -8.15 1.69
CA LEU A 105 -0.03 -8.41 2.09
C LEU A 105 -0.05 -9.43 3.23
N VAL A 106 -0.56 -9.00 4.38
CA VAL A 106 -0.83 -9.85 5.55
C VAL A 106 -2.34 -10.07 5.64
N SER A 107 -2.75 -11.33 5.71
CA SER A 107 -4.16 -11.69 5.88
C SER A 107 -4.39 -12.16 7.30
N VAL A 108 -5.36 -11.57 7.98
CA VAL A 108 -5.76 -11.90 9.36
C VAL A 108 -7.18 -12.47 9.37
N LEU A 109 -7.58 -13.11 10.47
CA LEU A 109 -8.95 -13.63 10.62
C LEU A 109 -9.95 -12.50 10.84
N ASP A 110 -9.57 -11.51 11.63
CA ASP A 110 -10.40 -10.37 12.01
C ASP A 110 -9.55 -9.10 11.98
N LEU A 111 -10.00 -8.11 11.22
CA LEU A 111 -9.30 -6.84 11.04
C LEU A 111 -9.44 -5.94 12.27
N ASP A 112 -10.50 -6.09 13.06
CA ASP A 112 -10.77 -5.22 14.21
C ASP A 112 -9.93 -5.61 15.43
N LEU A 113 -9.29 -6.79 15.41
CA LEU A 113 -8.32 -7.23 16.42
C LEU A 113 -6.95 -6.55 16.25
N GLU A 114 -6.92 -5.23 16.05
CA GLU A 114 -5.69 -4.44 15.89
C GLU A 114 -4.65 -4.69 17.00
N GLY A 115 -5.11 -4.93 18.23
CA GLY A 115 -4.23 -5.23 19.36
C GLY A 115 -3.37 -6.48 19.17
N SER A 116 -3.76 -7.43 18.30
CA SER A 116 -3.00 -8.65 18.04
C SER A 116 -1.92 -8.50 16.97
N TYR A 117 -1.95 -7.45 16.15
CA TYR A 117 -1.01 -7.31 15.03
C TYR A 117 -0.39 -5.92 14.88
N VAL A 118 -1.06 -4.83 15.26
CA VAL A 118 -0.52 -3.47 15.14
C VAL A 118 0.77 -3.32 15.95
N PRO A 119 0.82 -3.62 17.27
CA PRO A 119 2.06 -3.45 18.04
C PRO A 119 3.20 -4.34 17.54
N ALA A 120 2.87 -5.55 17.08
CA ALA A 120 3.85 -6.48 16.52
C ALA A 120 4.48 -5.94 15.24
N ILE A 121 3.69 -5.38 14.32
CA ILE A 121 4.20 -4.76 13.09
C ILE A 121 5.01 -3.50 13.42
N GLU A 122 4.53 -2.67 14.35
CA GLU A 122 5.23 -1.45 14.76
C GLU A 122 6.58 -1.74 15.42
N SER A 123 6.71 -2.85 16.16
CA SER A 123 7.98 -3.29 16.74
C SER A 123 9.09 -3.55 15.71
N LEU A 124 8.72 -3.75 14.44
CA LEU A 124 9.65 -3.93 13.32
C LEU A 124 10.10 -2.61 12.68
N GLY A 125 9.71 -1.46 13.23
CA GLY A 125 9.97 -0.14 12.67
C GLY A 125 8.98 0.28 11.58
N ILE A 126 7.82 -0.39 11.48
CA ILE A 126 6.79 -0.13 10.47
C ILE A 126 5.57 0.50 11.16
N GLN A 127 5.42 1.80 11.01
CA GLN A 127 4.37 2.60 11.65
C GLN A 127 2.99 2.31 11.05
N PHE A 128 1.96 2.26 11.88
CA PHE A 128 0.56 2.24 11.43
C PHE A 128 0.13 3.61 10.89
N ARG A 129 -0.38 3.66 9.66
CA ARG A 129 -0.56 4.92 8.90
C ARG A 129 -2.00 5.26 8.59
N SER A 130 -2.82 4.26 8.28
CA SER A 130 -4.24 4.51 8.02
C SER A 130 -5.05 3.24 8.15
N ARG A 131 -6.33 3.41 8.41
CA ARG A 131 -7.34 2.36 8.40
C ARG A 131 -8.53 2.79 7.56
N ASP A 132 -9.24 1.82 7.01
CA ASP A 132 -10.61 1.94 6.51
C ASP A 132 -11.36 0.64 6.86
N ASP A 133 -12.64 0.49 6.49
CA ASP A 133 -13.42 -0.69 6.88
C ASP A 133 -12.86 -2.04 6.38
N LEU A 134 -11.96 -2.03 5.39
CA LEU A 134 -11.45 -3.23 4.72
C LEU A 134 -9.93 -3.41 4.83
N HIS A 135 -9.20 -2.38 5.27
CA HIS A 135 -7.76 -2.33 5.15
C HIS A 135 -7.06 -1.61 6.30
N ARG A 136 -5.85 -2.05 6.62
CA ARG A 136 -4.87 -1.30 7.42
C ARG A 136 -3.58 -1.13 6.65
N TYR A 137 -3.04 0.07 6.67
CA TYR A 137 -1.83 0.44 5.96
C TYR A 137 -0.70 0.77 6.93
N PHE A 138 0.48 0.22 6.66
CA PHE A 138 1.69 0.49 7.42
C PHE A 138 2.85 0.82 6.48
N ARG A 139 3.76 1.66 6.95
CA ARG A 139 5.02 1.97 6.28
C ARG A 139 6.08 2.37 7.32
N PRO A 140 7.38 2.36 7.00
CA PRO A 140 8.41 2.85 7.90
C PRO A 140 8.12 4.26 8.47
N PHE A 141 8.62 4.53 9.68
CA PHE A 141 8.52 5.85 10.30
C PHE A 141 9.13 6.95 9.41
N SER A 142 8.64 8.18 9.57
CA SER A 142 9.20 9.34 8.86
C SER A 142 10.71 9.46 9.10
N GLY A 143 11.47 9.74 8.03
CA GLY A 143 12.93 9.83 8.06
C GLY A 143 13.66 8.49 7.91
N LEU A 144 12.95 7.35 7.92
CA LEU A 144 13.52 6.06 7.53
C LEU A 144 13.30 5.79 6.03
N PRO A 145 14.20 5.02 5.38
CA PRO A 145 13.98 4.59 4.00
C PRO A 145 12.64 3.84 3.86
N ARG A 146 11.85 4.22 2.87
CA ARG A 146 10.59 3.55 2.54
C ARG A 146 10.88 2.33 1.67
N ASP A 147 11.41 1.28 2.25
CA ASP A 147 11.76 0.03 1.57
C ASP A 147 10.65 -1.04 1.60
N VAL A 148 9.65 -0.84 2.46
CA VAL A 148 8.49 -1.74 2.61
C VAL A 148 7.19 -0.96 2.81
N GLN A 149 6.09 -1.60 2.45
CA GLN A 149 4.75 -1.21 2.88
C GLN A 149 3.95 -2.47 3.21
N VAL A 150 3.23 -2.45 4.33
CA VAL A 150 2.44 -3.60 4.78
C VAL A 150 0.97 -3.25 4.71
N HIS A 151 0.21 -4.15 4.11
CA HIS A 151 -1.23 -4.08 3.97
C HIS A 151 -1.83 -5.23 4.77
N VAL A 152 -2.72 -4.92 5.71
CA VAL A 152 -3.46 -5.94 6.46
C VAL A 152 -4.91 -5.93 6.01
N CYS A 153 -5.46 -7.10 5.73
CA CYS A 153 -6.87 -7.29 5.38
C CYS A 153 -7.40 -8.62 5.93
N VAL A 154 -8.72 -8.81 5.90
CA VAL A 154 -9.32 -10.09 6.28
C VAL A 154 -9.09 -11.15 5.20
N ALA A 155 -8.67 -12.34 5.62
CA ALA A 155 -8.48 -13.50 4.78
C ALA A 155 -9.76 -13.85 3.99
N GLY A 156 -9.62 -14.12 2.69
CA GLY A 156 -10.69 -14.54 1.81
C GLY A 156 -11.55 -13.42 1.24
N THR A 157 -11.33 -12.17 1.65
CA THR A 157 -12.10 -11.01 1.15
C THR A 157 -11.72 -10.64 -0.29
N ASN A 158 -12.58 -9.84 -0.93
CA ASN A 158 -12.27 -9.25 -2.24
C ASN A 158 -11.01 -8.37 -2.21
N TRP A 159 -10.71 -7.75 -1.06
CA TRP A 159 -9.50 -6.96 -0.89
C TRP A 159 -8.26 -7.84 -1.10
N GLU A 160 -8.17 -8.98 -0.39
CA GLU A 160 -7.09 -9.94 -0.54
C GLU A 160 -7.01 -10.47 -1.98
N ARG A 161 -8.14 -10.98 -2.49
CA ARG A 161 -8.20 -11.63 -3.80
C ARG A 161 -7.77 -10.70 -4.92
N ARG A 162 -8.19 -9.43 -4.90
CA ARG A 162 -7.87 -8.46 -5.95
C ARG A 162 -6.36 -8.24 -6.08
N HIS A 163 -5.65 -8.15 -4.96
CA HIS A 163 -4.20 -7.92 -4.98
C HIS A 163 -3.43 -9.15 -5.46
N LEU A 164 -3.86 -10.35 -5.05
CA LEU A 164 -3.28 -11.61 -5.52
C LEU A 164 -3.55 -11.81 -7.02
N LEU A 165 -4.80 -11.64 -7.46
CA LEU A 165 -5.19 -11.76 -8.86
C LEU A 165 -4.47 -10.75 -9.74
N PHE A 166 -4.33 -9.50 -9.30
CA PHE A 166 -3.60 -8.48 -10.06
C PHE A 166 -2.13 -8.88 -10.29
N ARG A 167 -1.43 -9.30 -9.22
CA ARG A 167 -0.06 -9.80 -9.33
C ARG A 167 0.03 -11.01 -10.25
N ASP A 168 -0.84 -12.00 -10.04
CA ASP A 168 -0.77 -13.27 -10.76
C ASP A 168 -1.09 -13.07 -12.25
N TYR A 169 -2.05 -12.20 -12.56
CA TYR A 169 -2.36 -11.81 -13.93
C TYR A 169 -1.15 -11.17 -14.64
N LEU A 170 -0.53 -10.16 -14.03
CA LEU A 170 0.65 -9.49 -14.60
C LEU A 170 1.88 -10.42 -14.74
N ARG A 171 1.98 -11.46 -13.90
CA ARG A 171 3.04 -12.47 -14.05
C ARG A 171 2.82 -13.36 -15.28
N THR A 172 1.57 -13.60 -15.64
CA THR A 172 1.21 -14.51 -16.75
C THR A 172 0.96 -13.82 -18.09
N ASP A 173 0.75 -12.51 -18.10
CA ASP A 173 0.41 -11.73 -19.30
C ASP A 173 1.45 -10.62 -19.52
N GLU A 174 2.34 -10.85 -20.48
CA GLU A 174 3.35 -9.86 -20.90
C GLU A 174 2.70 -8.58 -21.42
N SER A 175 1.62 -8.68 -22.18
CA SER A 175 0.95 -7.50 -22.77
C SER A 175 0.27 -6.61 -21.74
N ALA A 176 -0.02 -7.15 -20.55
CA ALA A 176 -0.56 -6.38 -19.44
C ALA A 176 0.52 -5.63 -18.63
N ARG A 177 1.81 -5.87 -18.89
CA ARG A 177 2.94 -5.19 -18.24
C ARG A 177 3.39 -3.91 -18.97
N ASP A 178 2.97 -3.73 -20.22
CA ASP A 178 3.24 -2.57 -21.08
C ASP A 178 2.24 -1.42 -20.85
#